data_AF-A0A939GCC4-F1
#
_entry.id   AF-A0A939GCC4-F1
#
_cell.length_a   1.000
_cell.length_b   1.000
_cell.length_c   1.000
_cell.angle_alpha   90.00
_cell.angle_beta   90.00
_cell.angle_gamma   90.00
#
_symmetry.space_group_name_H-M   'P 1'
#
loop_
_entity.id
_entity.type
_entity.pdbx_description
1 polymer ?
#
loop_
_entity_poly.entity_id
_entity_poly.type
_entity_poly.pdbx_seq_one_letter_code
_entity_poly.pdbx_strand_id
1 'polypeptide(L)' 'MLQPPLTNVQAELLKVFSRQIPDEDLLELRRVMASFLLQKARQRADAIWEQKQYTDSTFDQLLLF' A
#
# COMPACT_ATOMS: atom_id res chain seq x y z
N MET A 1 -19.75 -16.50 -7.88
CA MET A 1 -19.93 -15.11 -8.35
C MET A 1 -18.74 -14.77 -9.22
N LEU A 2 -18.95 -14.28 -10.45
CA LEU A 2 -17.86 -13.82 -11.31
C LEU A 2 -17.30 -12.53 -10.69
N GLN A 3 -16.02 -12.53 -10.32
CA GLN A 3 -15.37 -11.31 -9.87
C GLN A 3 -15.28 -10.35 -11.06
N PRO A 4 -15.61 -9.05 -10.90
CA PRO A 4 -15.41 -8.08 -11.95
C PRO A 4 -13.93 -8.09 -12.38
N PRO A 5 -13.64 -7.92 -13.68
CA PRO A 5 -12.30 -8.13 -14.24
C PRO A 5 -11.25 -7.15 -13.73
N LEU A 6 -11.69 -6.06 -13.11
CA LEU A 6 -10.83 -5.01 -12.55
C LEU A 6 -11.27 -4.67 -11.13
N THR A 7 -10.29 -4.34 -10.29
CA THR A 7 -10.54 -3.68 -9.01
C THR A 7 -11.05 -2.25 -9.23
N ASN A 8 -11.67 -1.67 -8.21
CA ASN A 8 -12.10 -0.26 -8.25
C ASN A 8 -10.94 0.69 -8.59
N VAL A 9 -9.75 0.46 -8.02
CA VAL A 9 -8.54 1.25 -8.31
C VAL A 9 -8.15 1.11 -9.78
N GLN A 10 -8.11 -0.11 -10.31
CA GLN A 10 -7.79 -0.34 -11.72
C GLN A 10 -8.77 0.36 -12.66
N ALA A 11 -10.08 0.35 -12.34
CA ALA A 11 -11.09 1.03 -13.14
C ALA A 11 -10.96 2.57 -13.10
N GLU A 12 -10.66 3.16 -11.94
CA GLU A 12 -10.43 4.61 -11.82
C GLU A 12 -9.13 5.05 -12.51
N LEU A 13 -8.05 4.28 -12.40
CA LEU A 13 -6.79 4.56 -13.10
C LEU A 13 -7.00 4.63 -14.61
N LEU A 14 -7.83 3.75 -15.20
CA LEU A 14 -8.16 3.81 -16.63
C LEU A 14 -8.94 5.06 -17.03
N LYS A 15 -9.78 5.60 -16.14
CA LYS A 15 -10.52 6.85 -16.39
C LYS A 15 -9.60 8.07 -16.35
N VAL A 16 -8.67 8.08 -15.40
CA VAL A 16 -7.73 9.19 -15.17
C VAL A 16 -6.62 9.21 -16.21
N PHE A 17 -6.06 8.04 -16.53
CA PHE A 17 -4.90 7.90 -17.43
C PHE A 17 -5.32 7.44 -18.83
N SER A 18 -6.25 8.18 -19.45
CA SER A 18 -6.69 7.91 -20.84
C SER A 18 -5.64 8.27 -21.90
N ARG A 19 -4.56 8.95 -21.52
CA ARG A 19 -3.44 9.33 -22.39
C ARG A 19 -2.20 8.53 -22.06
N GLN A 20 -1.47 8.14 -23.09
CA GLN A 20 -0.17 7.51 -22.92
C GLN A 20 0.83 8.53 -22.36
N ILE A 21 1.55 8.13 -21.31
CA ILE A 21 2.63 8.90 -20.71
C ILE A 21 3.97 8.21 -21.01
N PRO A 22 5.10 8.96 -21.01
CA PRO A 22 6.43 8.37 -21.07
C PRO A 22 6.67 7.31 -19.98
N ASP A 23 7.53 6.34 -20.26
CA ASP A 23 7.84 5.25 -19.32
C ASP A 23 8.46 5.74 -18.01
N GLU A 24 9.19 6.87 -18.05
CA GLU A 24 9.76 7.54 -16.89
C GLU A 24 8.68 8.08 -15.94
N ASP A 25 7.68 8.76 -16.48
CA ASP A 25 6.53 9.28 -15.73
C ASP A 25 5.69 8.12 -15.16
N LEU A 26 5.55 7.03 -15.92
CA LEU A 26 4.87 5.82 -15.44
C LEU A 26 5.63 5.16 -14.28
N LEU A 27 6.98 5.17 -14.31
CA LEU A 27 7.80 4.71 -13.20
C LEU A 27 7.62 5.61 -11.97
N GLU A 28 7.59 6.92 -12.14
CA GLU A 28 7.36 7.86 -11.05
C GLU A 28 5.98 7.67 -10.42
N LEU A 29 4.93 7.54 -11.23
CA LEU A 29 3.57 7.27 -10.76
C LEU A 29 3.50 5.97 -9.94
N ARG A 30 4.18 4.90 -10.37
CA ARG A 30 4.27 3.66 -9.61
C ARG A 30 4.93 3.86 -8.25
N ARG A 31 5.97 4.69 -8.16
CA ARG A 31 6.64 5.01 -6.88
C ARG A 31 5.75 5.80 -5.94
N VAL A 32 4.95 6.73 -6.45
CA VAL A 32 3.96 7.47 -5.66
C VAL A 32 2.91 6.53 -5.07
N MET A 33 2.35 5.63 -5.90
CA MET A 33 1.39 4.63 -5.42
C MET A 33 2.00 3.68 -4.39
N ALA A 34 3.22 3.19 -4.61
CA ALA A 34 3.92 2.34 -3.66
C ALA A 34 4.17 3.04 -2.32
N SER A 35 4.60 4.30 -2.36
CA SER A 35 4.81 5.13 -1.16
C SER A 35 3.52 5.33 -0.38
N PHE A 36 2.42 5.63 -1.08
CA PHE A 36 1.09 5.76 -0.46
C PHE A 36 0.67 4.47 0.26
N LEU A 37 0.77 3.32 -0.41
CA LEU A 37 0.39 2.04 0.18
C LEU A 37 1.29 1.68 1.38
N LEU A 38 2.60 1.92 1.28
CA LEU A 38 3.55 1.70 2.36
C LEU A 38 3.23 2.58 3.58
N GLN A 39 2.90 3.86 3.37
CA GLN A 39 2.50 4.76 4.44
C GLN A 39 1.24 4.25 5.15
N LYS A 40 0.22 3.83 4.39
CA LYS A 40 -1.01 3.25 4.96
C LYS A 40 -0.73 1.96 5.73
N ALA A 41 0.18 1.12 5.25
CA ALA A 41 0.57 -0.11 5.92
C ALA A 41 1.28 0.18 7.26
N ARG A 42 2.24 1.13 7.26
CA ARG A 42 2.93 1.57 8.48
C ARG A 42 1.97 2.12 9.52
N GLN A 43 1.11 3.06 9.14
CA GLN A 43 0.09 3.62 10.05
C GLN A 43 -0.80 2.55 10.69
N ARG A 44 -1.15 1.50 9.94
CA ARG A 44 -1.93 0.38 10.49
C ARG A 44 -1.10 -0.49 11.42
N ALA A 45 0.16 -0.75 11.09
CA ALA A 45 1.07 -1.48 11.96
C ALA A 45 1.27 -0.75 13.29
N ASP A 46 1.52 0.57 13.24
CA ASP A 46 1.67 1.43 14.41
C ASP A 46 0.40 1.40 15.29
N ALA A 47 -0.78 1.55 14.69
CA ALA A 47 -2.05 1.50 15.42
C ALA A 47 -2.29 0.15 16.12
N ILE A 48 -1.92 -0.97 15.48
CA ILE A 48 -2.01 -2.31 16.08
C ILE A 48 -1.00 -2.44 17.22
N TRP A 49 0.21 -1.92 17.03
CA TRP A 49 1.28 -1.91 18.03
C TRP A 49 0.83 -1.22 19.31
N GLU A 50 0.25 -0.02 19.17
CA GLU A 50 -0.34 0.75 20.27
C GLU A 50 -1.52 0.03 20.92
N GLN A 51 -2.48 -0.48 20.13
CA GLN A 51 -3.66 -1.18 20.65
C GLN A 51 -3.28 -2.39 21.52
N LYS A 52 -2.24 -3.11 21.12
CA LYS A 52 -1.77 -4.29 21.85
C LYS A 52 -0.78 -3.96 22.97
N GLN A 53 -0.49 -2.68 23.19
CA GLN A 53 0.53 -2.20 24.15
C GLN A 53 1.87 -2.90 23.97
N TYR A 54 2.23 -3.20 22.72
CA TYR A 54 3.50 -3.81 22.42
C TYR A 54 4.62 -2.84 22.78
N THR A 55 5.66 -3.36 23.42
CA THR A 55 6.85 -2.62 23.80
C THR A 55 8.02 -3.05 22.93
N ASP A 56 9.15 -2.35 23.04
CA ASP A 56 10.38 -2.75 22.35
C ASP A 56 10.79 -4.20 22.71
N SER A 57 10.52 -4.63 23.95
CA SER A 57 10.75 -6.03 24.34
C SER A 57 9.82 -7.03 23.64
N THR A 58 8.63 -6.59 23.20
CA THR A 58 7.73 -7.43 22.38
C THR A 58 8.30 -7.61 20.97
N PHE A 59 9.00 -6.61 20.43
CA PHE A 59 9.67 -6.72 19.14
C PHE A 59 10.77 -7.79 19.16
N ASP A 60 11.60 -7.78 20.22
CA ASP A 60 12.66 -8.79 20.40
C ASP A 60 12.09 -10.22 20.50
N GLN A 61 10.93 -10.38 21.14
CA GLN A 61 10.23 -11.67 21.22
C GLN A 61 9.66 -12.13 19.87
N LEU A 62 9.23 -11.20 19.02
CA LEU A 62 8.65 -11.50 17.71
C LEU A 62 9.71 -11.83 16.64
N LEU A 63 10.95 -11.31 16.77
CA LEU A 63 12.05 -11.59 15.85
C LEU A 63 12.74 -12.96 16.09
N LEU A 64 12.44 -13.62 17.20
CA LEU A 64 13.01 -14.92 17.59
C LEU A 64 12.21 -16.13 17.07
N PHE A 65 11.20 -15.89 16.21
CA PHE A 65 10.41 -16.91 15.50
C PHE A 65 10.42 -16.63 14.00
#